data_AF-A0A7S1E1H0-F1
#
_entry.id   AF-A0A7S1E1H0-F1
#
_cell.length_a   1.000
_cell.length_b   1.000
_cell.length_c   1.000
_cell.angle_alpha   90.00
_cell.angle_beta   90.00
_cell.angle_gamma   90.00
#
_symmetry.space_group_name_H-M   'P 1'
#
loop_
_entity.id
_entity.type
_entity.pdbx_description
1 polymer ?
#
loop_
_entity_poly.entity_id
_entity_poly.type
_entity_poly.pdbx_seq_one_letter_code
_entity_poly.pdbx_strand_id
1 'polypeptide(L)'
;EPRGWYDTDGSNYDCAWYENGSMCANYGSAQYYARLGKTAREACCSCGGGRNAVDMQTCEDTDAWYDKDGPRYNCGWYAQENNCIEYGDDVGKFCLSANQACCACGGGNVFFHRSGC
;
A
#
# COMPACT_ATOMS: atom_id res chain seq x y z
N GLU A 1 1.42 12.69 -2.17
CA GLU A 1 0.98 13.49 -1.01
C GLU A 1 -0.41 13.06 -0.58
N PRO A 2 -0.71 12.94 0.72
CA PRO A 2 -2.07 12.71 1.20
C PRO A 2 -2.94 13.93 0.88
N ARG A 3 -4.01 13.74 0.10
CA ARG A 3 -4.97 14.82 -0.16
C ARG A 3 -5.62 15.28 1.15
N GLY A 4 -5.54 16.57 1.45
CA GLY A 4 -6.18 17.17 2.62
C GLY A 4 -5.40 17.08 3.95
N TRP A 5 -4.09 16.80 3.90
CA TRP A 5 -3.25 16.94 5.09
C TRP A 5 -2.97 18.42 5.41
N TYR A 6 -3.04 18.75 6.69
CA TYR A 6 -2.67 20.02 7.31
C TYR A 6 -2.20 19.74 8.73
N ASP A 7 -1.48 20.65 9.38
CA ASP A 7 -0.97 20.43 10.73
C ASP A 7 -2.03 20.66 11.84
N THR A 8 -1.62 20.70 13.11
CA THR A 8 -2.54 20.90 14.24
C THR A 8 -3.10 22.32 14.36
N ASP A 9 -2.46 23.31 13.73
CA ASP A 9 -2.84 24.72 13.81
C ASP A 9 -3.96 25.08 12.81
N GLY A 10 -4.30 24.16 11.91
CA GLY A 10 -5.51 24.22 11.10
C GLY A 10 -5.27 24.12 9.59
N SER A 11 -6.35 24.15 8.82
CA SER A 11 -6.31 23.86 7.36
C SER A 11 -5.52 24.87 6.52
N ASN A 12 -5.19 26.04 7.06
CA ASN A 12 -4.32 27.01 6.39
C ASN A 12 -2.84 26.59 6.39
N TYR A 13 -2.47 25.62 7.23
CA TYR A 13 -1.12 25.09 7.36
C TYR A 13 -1.03 23.72 6.68
N ASP A 14 -1.37 23.71 5.39
CA ASP A 14 -1.35 22.54 4.52
C ASP A 14 0.01 22.38 3.81
N CYS A 15 0.12 21.38 2.93
CA CYS A 15 1.37 21.16 2.20
C CYS A 15 1.77 22.31 1.28
N ALA A 16 0.83 23.15 0.80
CA ALA A 16 1.16 24.33 0.01
C ALA A 16 1.78 25.43 0.89
N TRP A 17 1.32 25.57 2.13
CA TRP A 17 1.97 26.45 3.10
C TRP A 17 3.39 25.97 3.44
N TYR A 18 3.57 24.67 3.69
CA TYR A 18 4.88 24.09 4.02
C TYR A 18 5.88 24.10 2.84
N GLU A 19 5.39 24.11 1.59
CA GLU A 19 6.22 24.28 0.39
C GLU A 19 6.78 25.69 0.24
N ASN A 20 6.19 26.69 0.91
CA ASN A 20 6.61 28.07 0.74
C ASN A 20 7.97 28.33 1.40
N GLY A 21 8.97 28.67 0.59
CA GLY A 21 10.27 29.14 1.06
C GLY A 21 10.96 28.14 2.00
N SER A 22 11.20 28.55 3.24
CA SER A 22 11.89 27.75 4.26
C SER A 22 10.96 27.07 5.25
N MET A 23 9.64 27.12 5.06
CA MET A 23 8.67 26.60 6.05
C MET A 23 8.90 25.12 6.34
N CYS A 24 9.15 24.32 5.32
CA CYS A 24 9.50 22.92 5.50
C CYS A 24 10.79 22.71 6.32
N ALA A 25 11.83 23.51 6.07
CA ALA A 25 13.10 23.37 6.78
C ALA A 25 12.96 23.80 8.25
N ASN A 26 12.18 24.84 8.51
CA ASN A 26 12.02 25.45 9.83
C ASN A 26 11.04 24.68 10.72
N TYR A 27 9.93 24.24 10.16
CA TYR A 27 8.79 23.69 10.91
C TYR A 27 8.44 22.26 10.51
N GLY A 28 8.97 21.77 9.38
CA GLY A 28 8.53 20.50 8.81
C GLY A 28 8.79 19.27 9.69
N SER A 29 9.75 19.32 10.62
CA SER A 29 10.05 18.22 11.55
C SER A 29 9.44 18.38 12.94
N ALA A 30 8.69 19.44 13.20
CA ALA A 30 8.18 19.74 14.53
C ALA A 30 7.00 18.82 14.90
N GLN A 31 7.22 17.96 15.90
CA GLN A 31 6.21 17.01 16.39
C GLN A 31 4.99 17.69 17.02
N TYR A 32 5.15 18.91 17.53
CA TYR A 32 4.04 19.70 18.07
C TYR A 32 2.99 20.00 16.99
N TYR A 33 3.41 20.12 15.72
CA TYR A 33 2.55 20.33 14.56
C TYR A 33 2.16 19.00 13.88
N ALA A 34 2.47 17.84 14.45
CA ALA A 34 2.14 16.56 13.83
C ALA A 34 0.63 16.30 13.86
N ARG A 35 0.04 15.96 12.72
CA ARG A 35 -1.37 15.56 12.61
C ARG A 35 -1.46 14.17 11.99
N LEU A 36 -2.37 13.34 12.51
CA LEU A 36 -2.49 11.93 12.14
C LEU A 36 -1.17 11.16 12.33
N GLY A 37 -0.40 11.53 13.37
CA GLY A 37 0.89 10.91 13.68
C GLY A 37 2.00 11.23 12.68
N LYS A 38 1.85 12.28 11.87
CA LYS A 38 2.83 12.70 10.86
C LYS A 38 3.10 14.20 10.94
N THR A 39 4.37 14.56 10.88
CA THR A 39 4.83 15.93 10.63
C THR A 39 4.71 16.29 9.15
N ALA A 40 4.84 17.57 8.80
CA ALA A 40 4.85 17.97 7.38
C ALA A 40 6.02 17.33 6.60
N ARG A 41 7.16 17.06 7.24
CA ARG A 41 8.29 16.34 6.62
C ARG A 41 7.98 14.89 6.31
N GLU A 42 7.02 14.28 7.00
CA GLU A 42 6.57 12.91 6.72
C GLU A 42 5.34 12.90 5.79
N ALA A 43 4.48 13.92 5.86
CA ALA A 43 3.23 14.00 5.13
C ALA A 43 3.34 14.67 3.75
N CYS A 44 4.15 15.72 3.59
CA CYS A 44 4.16 16.56 2.39
C CYS A 44 5.27 16.19 1.41
N CYS A 45 4.92 16.08 0.13
CA CYS A 45 5.85 15.73 -0.95
C CYS A 45 6.96 16.77 -1.11
N SER A 46 6.57 18.05 -1.10
CA SER A 46 7.48 19.19 -1.19
C SER A 46 8.50 19.24 -0.05
N CYS A 47 8.21 18.54 1.05
CA CYS A 47 9.10 18.40 2.20
C CYS A 47 10.01 17.16 2.17
N GLY A 48 9.92 16.33 1.15
CA GLY A 48 10.63 15.05 1.06
C GLY A 48 9.82 13.85 1.56
N GLY A 49 8.78 14.08 2.37
CA GLY A 49 7.79 13.10 2.79
C GLY A 49 6.70 12.88 1.75
N GLY A 50 5.52 12.41 2.15
CA GLY A 50 4.35 12.28 1.26
C GLY A 50 4.50 11.30 0.10
N ARG A 51 5.70 10.72 -0.05
CA ARG A 51 6.03 9.51 -0.80
C ARG A 51 5.75 8.34 0.16
N ASN A 52 4.51 7.85 0.12
CA ASN A 52 4.00 6.64 0.78
C ASN A 52 3.40 6.77 2.19
N ALA A 53 2.10 7.11 2.19
CA ALA A 53 1.07 6.23 2.78
C ALA A 53 -0.28 6.32 2.04
N VAL A 54 -0.27 6.79 0.79
CA VAL A 54 -1.37 6.60 -0.17
C VAL A 54 -1.01 5.61 -1.26
N ASP A 55 0.23 5.12 -1.28
CA ASP A 55 0.48 3.74 -1.70
C ASP A 55 0.38 2.89 -0.44
N MET A 56 -0.84 2.86 0.13
CA MET A 56 -1.31 1.60 0.65
C MET A 56 -1.18 0.69 -0.55
N GLN A 57 -0.22 -0.21 -0.49
CA GLN A 57 -0.07 -1.34 -1.38
C GLN A 57 -1.48 -1.92 -1.57
N THR A 58 -2.20 -1.45 -2.60
CA THR A 58 -3.56 -1.86 -2.88
C THR A 58 -3.37 -3.31 -3.18
N CYS A 59 -3.81 -4.17 -2.26
CA CYS A 59 -3.68 -5.56 -2.51
C CYS A 59 -4.54 -5.87 -3.73
N GLU A 60 -3.86 -6.13 -4.85
CA GLU A 60 -4.47 -6.62 -6.06
C GLU A 60 -4.11 -8.10 -6.18
N ASP A 61 -5.17 -8.90 -6.32
CA ASP A 61 -5.03 -10.28 -6.74
C ASP A 61 -4.28 -10.32 -8.07
N THR A 62 -3.43 -11.33 -8.24
CA THR A 62 -2.72 -11.52 -9.50
C THR A 62 -3.75 -11.81 -10.61
N ASP A 63 -3.78 -10.96 -11.63
CA ASP A 63 -4.75 -11.08 -12.72
C ASP A 63 -4.68 -12.45 -13.40
N ALA A 64 -5.85 -13.03 -13.68
CA ALA A 64 -6.03 -14.36 -14.26
C ALA A 64 -5.33 -15.53 -13.52
N TRP A 65 -4.97 -15.36 -12.24
CA TRP A 65 -4.45 -16.44 -11.41
C TRP A 65 -5.55 -17.44 -11.03
N TYR A 66 -5.18 -18.71 -11.05
CA TYR A 66 -5.92 -19.84 -10.49
C TYR A 66 -4.94 -20.99 -10.24
N ASP A 67 -5.28 -21.92 -9.36
CA ASP A 67 -4.41 -23.06 -9.05
C ASP A 67 -4.38 -24.12 -10.18
N LYS A 68 -3.65 -25.21 -9.96
CA LYS A 68 -3.50 -26.30 -10.94
C LYS A 68 -4.81 -27.03 -11.28
N ASP A 69 -5.83 -26.94 -10.42
CA ASP A 69 -7.12 -27.65 -10.56
C ASP A 69 -8.13 -26.84 -11.39
N GLY A 70 -7.77 -25.61 -11.78
CA GLY A 70 -8.37 -24.88 -12.88
C GLY A 70 -9.07 -23.56 -12.49
N PRO A 71 -9.70 -22.85 -13.45
CA PRO A 71 -10.15 -21.46 -13.27
C PRO A 71 -11.19 -21.22 -12.18
N ARG A 72 -11.85 -22.30 -11.70
CA ARG A 72 -12.79 -22.24 -10.57
C ARG A 72 -12.06 -21.90 -9.26
N TYR A 73 -10.81 -22.32 -9.13
CA TYR A 73 -9.98 -22.15 -7.93
C TYR A 73 -9.10 -20.89 -8.07
N ASN A 74 -9.76 -19.75 -8.20
CA ASN A 74 -9.15 -18.42 -8.27
C ASN A 74 -9.15 -17.73 -6.90
N CYS A 75 -8.63 -16.50 -6.81
CA CYS A 75 -8.56 -15.76 -5.55
C CYS A 75 -9.93 -15.55 -4.88
N GLY A 76 -11.03 -15.49 -5.64
CA GLY A 76 -12.38 -15.45 -5.08
C GLY A 76 -12.84 -16.76 -4.43
N TRP A 77 -12.31 -17.91 -4.84
CA TRP A 77 -12.53 -19.18 -4.16
C TRP A 77 -11.65 -19.30 -2.91
N TYR A 78 -10.38 -18.90 -3.01
CA TYR A 78 -9.45 -18.92 -1.88
C TYR A 78 -9.83 -17.93 -0.77
N ALA A 79 -10.56 -16.85 -1.10
CA ALA A 79 -11.11 -15.91 -0.12
C ALA A 79 -12.26 -16.47 0.73
N GLN A 80 -12.72 -17.71 0.46
CA GLN A 80 -13.83 -18.32 1.19
C GLN A 80 -13.32 -19.21 2.33
N GLU A 81 -14.01 -19.11 3.46
CA GLU A 81 -13.80 -19.98 4.63
C GLU A 81 -12.32 -20.07 5.03
N ASN A 82 -11.76 -21.28 5.07
CA ASN A 82 -10.37 -21.56 5.42
C ASN A 82 -9.53 -21.96 4.20
N ASN A 83 -9.99 -21.71 2.97
CA ASN A 83 -9.33 -22.21 1.76
C ASN A 83 -7.88 -21.74 1.63
N CYS A 84 -7.56 -20.49 2.00
CA CYS A 84 -6.17 -20.02 2.09
C CYS A 84 -5.32 -20.82 3.08
N ILE A 85 -5.89 -21.22 4.22
CA ILE A 85 -5.16 -21.94 5.27
C ILE A 85 -4.94 -23.40 4.86
N GLU A 86 -5.94 -24.03 4.26
CA GLU A 86 -5.91 -25.45 3.92
C GLU A 86 -5.15 -25.74 2.61
N TYR A 87 -5.26 -24.84 1.64
CA TYR A 87 -4.76 -25.07 0.28
C TYR A 87 -3.85 -23.95 -0.25
N GLY A 88 -3.63 -22.88 0.50
CA GLY A 88 -3.01 -21.66 -0.03
C GLY A 88 -1.54 -21.77 -0.44
N ASP A 89 -0.88 -22.88 -0.11
CA ASP A 89 0.50 -23.18 -0.53
C ASP A 89 0.59 -23.99 -1.83
N ASP A 90 -0.55 -24.44 -2.38
CA ASP A 90 -0.57 -25.15 -3.66
C ASP A 90 -0.18 -24.22 -4.81
N VAL A 91 0.86 -24.61 -5.54
CA VAL A 91 1.39 -23.81 -6.64
C VAL A 91 0.48 -23.90 -7.86
N GLY A 92 0.00 -22.73 -8.27
CA GLY A 92 -0.89 -22.54 -9.41
C GLY A 92 -0.20 -21.96 -10.63
N LYS A 93 -0.99 -21.18 -11.39
CA LYS A 93 -0.48 -20.38 -12.51
C LYS A 93 0.66 -19.46 -12.08
N PHE A 94 1.53 -19.16 -13.04
CA PHE A 94 2.67 -18.25 -12.87
C PHE A 94 3.66 -18.68 -11.78
N CYS A 95 3.62 -19.96 -11.38
CA CYS A 95 4.45 -20.50 -10.30
C CYS A 95 4.18 -19.83 -8.94
N LEU A 96 2.96 -19.33 -8.74
CA LEU A 96 2.52 -18.68 -7.50
C LEU A 96 1.49 -19.55 -6.78
N SER A 97 1.60 -19.65 -5.47
CA SER A 97 0.52 -20.17 -4.62
C SER A 97 -0.50 -19.08 -4.30
N ALA A 98 -1.66 -19.45 -3.73
CA ALA A 98 -2.67 -18.45 -3.33
C ALA A 98 -2.12 -17.48 -2.28
N ASN A 99 -1.29 -17.97 -1.36
CA ASN A 99 -0.59 -17.16 -0.35
C ASN A 99 0.37 -16.11 -0.95
N GLN A 100 0.72 -16.24 -2.24
CA GLN A 100 1.54 -15.27 -2.96
C GLN A 100 0.70 -14.42 -3.91
N ALA A 101 -0.27 -15.03 -4.58
CA ALA A 101 -1.04 -14.41 -5.64
C ALA A 101 -2.27 -13.62 -5.15
N CYS A 102 -2.86 -14.01 -4.02
CA CYS A 102 -4.18 -13.55 -3.59
C CYS A 102 -4.14 -12.76 -2.29
N CYS A 103 -4.86 -11.65 -2.30
CA CYS A 103 -4.94 -10.72 -1.18
C CYS A 103 -5.63 -11.27 0.04
N ALA A 104 -6.69 -12.05 -0.19
CA ALA A 104 -7.39 -12.73 0.89
C ALA A 104 -6.50 -13.70 1.66
N CYS A 105 -5.40 -14.17 1.05
CA CYS A 105 -4.43 -15.06 1.65
C CYS A 105 -3.19 -14.33 2.20
N GLY A 106 -3.19 -12.99 2.23
CA GLY A 106 -2.05 -12.18 2.68
C GLY A 106 -0.95 -12.00 1.63
N GLY A 107 -1.14 -12.53 0.42
CA GLY A 107 -0.31 -12.26 -0.74
C GLY A 107 -0.76 -11.00 -1.48
N GLY A 108 -0.64 -11.03 -2.81
CA GLY A 108 -0.96 -9.90 -3.68
C GLY A 108 0.13 -8.81 -3.66
N ASN A 109 0.19 -8.05 -4.74
CA ASN A 109 1.28 -7.10 -5.07
C ASN A 109 2.65 -7.71 -5.41
N VAL A 110 2.67 -8.68 -6.32
CA VAL A 110 3.86 -8.93 -7.13
C VAL A 110 3.92 -7.88 -8.25
N PHE A 111 4.55 -6.73 -7.98
CA PHE A 111 5.05 -5.87 -9.05
C PHE A 111 5.92 -6.76 -9.95
N PHE A 112 5.43 -7.02 -11.16
CA PHE A 112 6.02 -7.95 -12.11
C PHE A 112 7.50 -7.63 -12.37
N HIS A 113 8.40 -8.37 -11.73
CA HIS A 113 9.70 -8.72 -12.32
C HIS A 113 9.89 -10.22 -12.23
N ARG A 114 9.53 -10.84 -13.35
CA ARG A 114 9.89 -12.18 -13.81
C ARG A 114 11.16 -12.72 -13.15
N SER A 115 11.05 -13.91 -12.58
CA SER A 115 12.01 -14.97 -12.85
C SER A 115 11.19 -16.24 -12.98
N GLY A 116 11.39 -16.95 -14.08
CA GLY A 116 10.60 -18.13 -14.38
C GLY A 116 10.67 -19.17 -13.27
N CYS A 117 9.71 -20.09 -13.30
CA CYS A 117 10.15 -21.47 -13.33
C CYS A 117 11.17 -21.62 -14.49
#